data_AF-A0A7V2H8D2-F1
#
_entry.id   AF-A0A7V2H8D2-F1
#
_cell.length_a   1.000
_cell.length_b   1.000
_cell.length_c   1.000
_cell.angle_alpha   90.00
_cell.angle_beta   90.00
_cell.angle_gamma   90.00
#
_symmetry.space_group_name_H-M   'P 1'
#
loop_
_entity.id
_entity.type
_entity.pdbx_description
1 polymer ?
#
loop_
_entity_poly.entity_id
_entity_poly.type
_entity_poly.pdbx_seq_one_letter_code
_entity_poly.pdbx_strand_id
1 'polypeptide(L)'
;MPVRCLNLPDLCQPLPRARRVRRRCLLAAVALAGLGASVFGQSSHTWNGGGDPDTSWSTAANWVGGSVPDGNDIINFAGTTNLNPFNNLIGLAGYRIFFNSGAGAFTLDGNAMVMFDFGGNAPKIENNSTSHQTINIAITMNPGFGPGFSEINPVQGDMTFGSPLVLQGGTQLRIFGDNGKTVTFNGAISGTSSTVAINQNSNVVYATANTYSGETFVNAGELRFASGGSAASSSFFRLGDTSGSATASIAMTHAAGGQTITNNINVRAGSSGIKTLRSGNTAGTNTYSGNIFMDADLRVSKDSAGGLLVLSGAVLDLKNQTMTLTGSGDIGVSGTL
;
A
#
# COMPACT_ATOMS: atom_id res chain seq x y z
N MET A 1 20.39 57.88 -47.48
CA MET A 1 20.59 59.26 -47.01
C MET A 1 19.41 59.64 -46.12
N PRO A 2 19.58 60.25 -44.93
CA PRO A 2 20.49 59.97 -43.81
C PRO A 2 19.73 59.35 -42.60
N VAL A 3 20.27 58.44 -41.78
CA VAL A 3 21.28 58.50 -40.68
C VAL A 3 20.81 59.19 -39.36
N ARG A 4 20.62 58.32 -38.34
CA ARG A 4 20.80 58.36 -36.87
C ARG A 4 21.21 59.67 -36.15
N CYS A 5 20.67 59.86 -34.93
CA CYS A 5 21.36 59.73 -33.61
C CYS A 5 20.42 60.23 -32.47
N LEU A 6 20.06 59.39 -31.48
CA LEU A 6 20.63 59.25 -30.12
C LEU A 6 20.39 60.44 -29.18
N ASN A 7 19.63 60.22 -28.07
CA ASN A 7 20.00 60.57 -26.67
C ASN A 7 18.79 60.51 -25.70
N LEU A 8 18.92 59.68 -24.65
CA LEU A 8 18.37 59.85 -23.29
C LEU A 8 19.56 60.33 -22.43
N PRO A 9 19.42 61.12 -21.32
CA PRO A 9 18.68 60.69 -20.12
C PRO A 9 18.04 61.80 -19.23
N ASP A 10 17.30 61.34 -18.21
CA ASP A 10 17.01 61.88 -16.86
C ASP A 10 17.02 63.39 -16.56
N LEU A 11 16.00 63.86 -15.82
CA LEU A 11 16.16 64.77 -14.67
C LEU A 11 14.85 64.96 -13.86
N CYS A 12 14.87 64.36 -12.67
CA CYS A 12 14.49 64.91 -11.36
C CYS A 12 13.71 66.25 -11.33
N GLN A 13 12.53 66.27 -10.71
CA GLN A 13 11.79 67.50 -10.37
C GLN A 13 11.44 67.53 -8.84
N PRO A 14 11.49 68.71 -8.19
CA PRO A 14 11.57 68.84 -6.73
C PRO A 14 10.22 68.97 -5.99
N LEU A 15 10.27 68.63 -4.69
CA LEU A 15 9.19 68.73 -3.69
C LEU A 15 8.73 70.18 -3.41
N PRO A 16 7.44 70.39 -3.10
CA PRO A 16 6.98 71.52 -2.29
C PRO A 16 6.68 71.14 -0.83
N ARG A 17 6.93 72.13 0.03
CA ARG A 17 6.96 72.11 1.50
C ARG A 17 5.61 71.89 2.20
N ALA A 18 5.75 71.37 3.42
CA ALA A 18 4.73 71.11 4.43
C ALA A 18 3.79 72.28 4.77
N ARG A 19 2.50 71.97 4.97
CA ARG A 19 1.58 72.71 5.84
C ARG A 19 1.06 71.78 6.94
N ARG A 20 1.36 72.14 8.20
CA ARG A 20 0.80 71.52 9.40
C ARG A 20 -0.66 71.93 9.56
N VAL A 21 -1.57 70.97 9.70
CA VAL A 21 -2.86 71.19 10.36
C VAL A 21 -3.09 70.03 11.34
N ARG A 22 -3.51 70.39 12.55
CA ARG A 22 -3.51 69.58 13.77
C ARG A 22 -4.69 68.59 13.83
N ARG A 23 -4.37 67.38 14.29
CA ARG A 23 -5.15 66.42 15.09
C ARG A 23 -6.67 66.61 15.13
N ARG A 24 -7.41 65.63 14.62
CA ARG A 24 -8.60 65.07 15.29
C ARG A 24 -8.63 63.55 15.13
N CYS A 25 -8.75 62.88 16.26
CA CYS A 25 -8.84 61.45 16.45
C CYS A 25 -10.09 60.87 15.78
N LEU A 26 -9.95 59.72 15.12
CA LEU A 26 -10.89 58.61 15.23
C LEU A 26 -10.19 57.34 14.74
N LEU A 27 -9.74 56.52 15.70
CA LEU A 27 -9.44 55.11 15.46
C LEU A 27 -10.77 54.41 15.15
N ALA A 28 -10.96 53.96 13.92
CA ALA A 28 -11.90 52.90 13.62
C ALA A 28 -11.13 51.57 13.72
N ALA A 29 -11.18 50.94 14.88
CA ALA A 29 -10.69 49.59 15.07
C ALA A 29 -11.63 48.64 14.30
N VAL A 30 -11.15 48.07 13.20
CA VAL A 30 -11.79 46.91 12.57
C VAL A 30 -11.51 45.73 13.50
N ALA A 31 -12.49 45.40 14.34
CA ALA A 31 -12.53 44.14 15.05
C ALA A 31 -12.80 43.03 14.03
N LEU A 32 -11.72 42.48 13.46
CA LEU A 32 -11.79 41.20 12.76
C LEU A 32 -11.99 40.13 13.83
N ALA A 33 -13.25 39.89 14.20
CA ALA A 33 -13.63 38.78 15.06
C ALA A 33 -13.12 37.51 14.39
N GLY A 34 -12.10 36.89 15.00
CA GLY A 34 -11.55 35.62 14.58
C GLY A 34 -12.66 34.57 14.57
N LEU A 35 -13.17 34.28 13.38
CA LEU A 35 -13.69 32.96 13.06
C LEU A 35 -12.49 32.03 13.14
N GLY A 36 -12.18 31.55 14.36
CA GLY A 36 -11.32 30.40 14.53
C GLY A 36 -11.98 29.26 13.78
N ALA A 37 -11.49 28.96 12.57
CA ALA A 37 -11.83 27.72 11.92
C ALA A 37 -11.43 26.62 12.90
N SER A 38 -12.41 25.87 13.39
CA SER A 38 -12.14 24.63 14.11
C SER A 38 -11.41 23.72 13.13
N VAL A 39 -10.09 23.65 13.27
CA VAL A 39 -9.31 22.64 12.57
C VAL A 39 -9.66 21.33 13.27
N PHE A 40 -10.49 20.52 12.63
CA PHE A 40 -10.72 19.14 13.07
C PHE A 40 -9.40 18.38 12.87
N GLY A 41 -8.60 18.32 13.92
CA GLY A 41 -7.39 17.52 13.97
C GLY A 41 -7.73 16.04 14.06
N GLN A 42 -6.84 15.19 13.55
CA GLN A 42 -6.89 13.74 13.81
C GLN A 42 -6.57 13.48 15.28
N SER A 43 -7.42 12.72 15.97
CA SER A 43 -7.18 12.31 17.35
C SER A 43 -6.24 11.11 17.38
N SER A 44 -5.41 11.00 18.41
CA SER A 44 -4.49 9.88 18.60
C SER A 44 -4.85 9.11 19.85
N HIS A 45 -5.08 7.81 19.70
CA HIS A 45 -5.48 6.90 20.76
C HIS A 45 -4.42 5.83 20.90
N THR A 46 -3.90 5.62 22.11
CA THR A 46 -2.86 4.62 22.37
C THR A 46 -3.40 3.54 23.28
N TRP A 47 -3.43 2.32 22.79
CA TRP A 47 -3.76 1.14 23.57
C TRP A 47 -2.67 0.90 24.62
N ASN A 48 -3.06 0.83 25.89
CA ASN A 48 -2.18 0.47 27.00
C ASN A 48 -2.57 -0.86 27.68
N GLY A 49 -3.75 -1.41 27.34
CA GLY A 49 -4.26 -2.66 27.91
C GLY A 49 -4.57 -2.61 29.41
N GLY A 50 -4.73 -1.42 30.01
CA GLY A 50 -4.87 -1.24 31.46
C GLY A 50 -6.21 -1.69 32.05
N GLY A 51 -7.18 -2.09 31.22
CA GLY A 51 -8.49 -2.59 31.62
C GLY A 51 -8.57 -4.10 31.87
N ASP A 52 -7.44 -4.81 31.89
CA ASP A 52 -7.36 -6.26 32.11
C ASP A 52 -8.26 -6.74 33.27
N PRO A 53 -9.08 -7.79 33.10
CA PRO A 53 -9.14 -8.72 31.95
C PRO A 53 -10.00 -8.26 30.76
N ASP A 54 -10.60 -7.06 30.79
CA ASP A 54 -11.42 -6.57 29.69
C ASP A 54 -10.55 -6.10 28.52
N THR A 55 -10.79 -6.65 27.33
CA THR A 55 -10.04 -6.35 26.11
C THR A 55 -10.82 -5.48 25.13
N SER A 56 -11.98 -4.97 25.53
CA SER A 56 -12.86 -4.17 24.67
C SER A 56 -12.28 -2.80 24.35
N TRP A 57 -12.40 -2.36 23.09
CA TRP A 57 -12.02 -1.01 22.67
C TRP A 57 -12.86 0.08 23.33
N SER A 58 -14.12 -0.18 23.70
CA SER A 58 -14.95 0.80 24.43
C SER A 58 -14.49 1.06 25.87
N THR A 59 -13.58 0.26 26.41
CA THR A 59 -13.17 0.34 27.81
C THR A 59 -12.07 1.37 27.97
N ALA A 60 -12.41 2.52 28.55
CA ALA A 60 -11.51 3.67 28.70
C ALA A 60 -10.17 3.31 29.37
N ALA A 61 -10.15 2.39 30.33
CA ALA A 61 -8.94 1.93 31.00
C ALA A 61 -7.91 1.28 30.06
N ASN A 62 -8.32 0.78 28.90
CA ASN A 62 -7.43 0.22 27.87
C ASN A 62 -6.75 1.27 26.99
N TRP A 63 -7.07 2.55 27.18
CA TRP A 63 -6.50 3.65 26.41
C TRP A 63 -5.76 4.62 27.33
N VAL A 64 -4.59 5.08 26.87
CA VAL A 64 -3.84 6.13 27.57
C VAL A 64 -4.74 7.35 27.75
N GLY A 65 -4.87 7.81 29.00
CA GLY A 65 -5.70 8.97 29.34
C GLY A 65 -7.21 8.71 29.31
N GLY A 66 -7.67 7.46 29.15
CA GLY A 66 -9.09 7.15 29.10
C GLY A 66 -9.77 7.51 27.77
N SER A 67 -8.99 7.82 26.74
CA SER A 67 -9.49 8.31 25.45
C SER A 67 -9.82 7.16 24.51
N VAL A 68 -11.11 6.82 24.40
CA VAL A 68 -11.62 5.77 23.50
C VAL A 68 -11.71 6.29 22.05
N PRO A 69 -11.33 5.51 21.02
CA PRO A 69 -11.50 5.89 19.62
C PRO A 69 -12.97 6.19 19.26
N ASP A 70 -13.22 7.27 18.52
CA ASP A 70 -14.55 7.72 18.13
C ASP A 70 -14.68 8.18 16.65
N GLY A 71 -13.58 8.19 15.89
CA GLY A 71 -13.55 8.43 14.44
C GLY A 71 -12.46 9.42 14.02
N ASN A 72 -11.99 9.31 12.76
CA ASN A 72 -10.84 10.08 12.24
C ASN A 72 -9.55 9.89 13.07
N ASP A 73 -9.41 8.69 13.65
CA ASP A 73 -8.37 8.39 14.63
C ASP A 73 -7.09 7.82 14.04
N ILE A 74 -5.99 8.18 14.67
CA ILE A 74 -4.74 7.44 14.66
C ILE A 74 -4.75 6.51 15.87
N ILE A 75 -4.83 5.21 15.62
CA ILE A 75 -4.86 4.17 16.65
C ILE A 75 -3.47 3.55 16.77
N ASN A 76 -2.90 3.59 17.97
CA ASN A 76 -1.56 3.11 18.25
C ASN A 76 -1.62 1.91 19.20
N PHE A 77 -1.10 0.78 18.75
CA PHE A 77 -0.87 -0.38 19.61
C PHE A 77 0.57 -0.36 20.10
N ALA A 78 0.76 -0.30 21.42
CA ALA A 78 2.07 -0.20 22.06
C ALA A 78 2.15 -1.14 23.27
N GLY A 79 3.37 -1.37 23.75
CA GLY A 79 3.61 -2.22 24.92
C GLY A 79 3.28 -3.69 24.69
N THR A 80 3.20 -4.45 25.78
CA THR A 80 3.10 -5.92 25.77
C THR A 80 1.92 -6.46 26.58
N THR A 81 0.98 -5.59 26.96
CA THR A 81 -0.17 -5.93 27.82
C THR A 81 -1.44 -6.03 26.99
N ASN A 82 -2.28 -7.02 27.31
CA ASN A 82 -3.59 -7.22 26.68
C ASN A 82 -3.52 -7.23 25.14
N LEU A 83 -2.83 -8.26 24.62
CA LEU A 83 -2.44 -8.39 23.22
C LEU A 83 -3.57 -8.88 22.30
N ASN A 84 -4.78 -9.08 22.83
CA ASN A 84 -5.96 -9.53 22.08
C ASN A 84 -7.10 -8.51 22.18
N PRO A 85 -6.87 -7.24 21.78
CA PRO A 85 -7.87 -6.20 21.89
C PRO A 85 -9.04 -6.49 20.94
N PHE A 86 -10.25 -6.42 21.48
CA PHE A 86 -11.50 -6.68 20.77
C PHE A 86 -12.21 -5.37 20.42
N ASN A 87 -12.30 -5.04 19.13
CA ASN A 87 -13.06 -3.89 18.67
C ASN A 87 -14.56 -4.16 18.81
N ASN A 88 -15.17 -3.65 19.87
CA ASN A 88 -16.62 -3.71 20.07
C ASN A 88 -17.32 -2.40 19.66
N LEU A 89 -16.61 -1.43 19.08
CA LEU A 89 -17.19 -0.20 18.60
C LEU A 89 -17.96 -0.46 17.30
N ILE A 90 -19.10 0.21 17.11
CA ILE A 90 -19.98 0.03 15.95
C ILE A 90 -19.72 1.16 14.96
N GLY A 91 -19.46 0.81 13.69
CA GLY A 91 -19.36 1.80 12.61
C GLY A 91 -18.12 2.71 12.70
N LEU A 92 -17.06 2.27 13.38
CA LEU A 92 -15.85 3.05 13.54
C LEU A 92 -15.21 3.36 12.18
N ALA A 93 -15.07 4.66 11.89
CA ALA A 93 -14.34 5.17 10.74
C ALA A 93 -13.00 5.76 11.24
N GLY A 94 -12.01 4.88 11.41
CA GLY A 94 -10.65 5.28 11.75
C GLY A 94 -9.89 5.87 10.56
N TYR A 95 -8.66 6.31 10.79
CA TYR A 95 -7.80 6.84 9.72
C TYR A 95 -6.51 6.03 9.58
N ARG A 96 -5.80 5.77 10.68
CA ARG A 96 -4.55 4.99 10.66
C ARG A 96 -4.40 4.08 11.85
N ILE A 97 -3.70 2.96 11.63
CA ILE A 97 -3.27 2.05 12.69
C ILE A 97 -1.75 1.90 12.65
N PHE A 98 -1.11 2.04 13.81
CA PHE A 98 0.31 1.81 13.99
C PHE A 98 0.55 0.77 15.08
N PHE A 99 1.37 -0.24 14.79
CA PHE A 99 1.99 -1.08 15.82
C PHE A 99 3.36 -0.49 16.12
N ASN A 100 3.50 0.13 17.28
CA ASN A 100 4.67 0.93 17.63
C ASN A 100 5.92 0.07 17.86
N SER A 101 7.09 0.70 17.77
CA SER A 101 8.34 0.04 18.16
C SER A 101 8.23 -0.50 19.59
N GLY A 102 8.64 -1.75 19.80
CA GLY A 102 8.50 -2.44 21.09
C GLY A 102 7.10 -3.00 21.40
N ALA A 103 6.12 -2.86 20.50
CA ALA A 103 4.82 -3.53 20.66
C ALA A 103 4.97 -5.06 20.63
N GLY A 104 4.17 -5.74 21.47
CA GLY A 104 4.01 -7.18 21.45
C GLY A 104 3.27 -7.67 20.20
N ALA A 105 3.08 -8.98 20.08
CA ALA A 105 2.33 -9.60 18.99
C ALA A 105 0.82 -9.43 19.24
N PHE A 106 0.23 -8.36 18.73
CA PHE A 106 -1.20 -8.11 18.84
C PHE A 106 -2.00 -8.97 17.85
N THR A 107 -3.16 -9.42 18.30
CA THR A 107 -4.23 -9.99 17.48
C THR A 107 -5.46 -9.11 17.63
N LEU A 108 -5.79 -8.34 16.59
CA LEU A 108 -6.94 -7.45 16.59
C LEU A 108 -8.17 -8.23 16.10
N ASP A 109 -9.20 -8.36 16.94
CA ASP A 109 -10.46 -9.06 16.63
C ASP A 109 -11.66 -8.10 16.78
N GLY A 110 -12.84 -8.53 16.33
CA GLY A 110 -14.12 -7.84 16.60
C GLY A 110 -14.80 -7.24 15.36
N ASN A 111 -15.56 -6.18 15.60
CA ASN A 111 -16.39 -5.50 14.59
C ASN A 111 -15.54 -4.93 13.45
N ALA A 112 -16.10 -4.99 12.24
CA ALA A 112 -15.52 -4.37 11.05
C ALA A 112 -15.36 -2.85 11.21
N MET A 113 -14.38 -2.29 10.52
CA MET A 113 -14.13 -0.84 10.52
C MET A 113 -13.75 -0.31 9.14
N VAL A 114 -13.92 0.99 8.96
CA VAL A 114 -13.49 1.72 7.77
C VAL A 114 -12.22 2.50 8.10
N MET A 115 -11.23 2.43 7.22
CA MET A 115 -10.07 3.32 7.20
C MET A 115 -10.36 4.44 6.19
N PHE A 116 -10.67 5.64 6.69
CA PHE A 116 -11.09 6.80 5.90
C PHE A 116 -10.07 7.95 5.98
N ASP A 117 -9.81 8.64 4.87
CA ASP A 117 -9.04 9.89 4.88
C ASP A 117 -9.93 11.12 4.78
N PHE A 118 -9.72 12.04 5.72
CA PHE A 118 -10.43 13.31 5.86
C PHE A 118 -9.58 14.52 5.45
N GLY A 119 -8.30 14.36 5.09
CA GLY A 119 -7.36 15.49 5.06
C GLY A 119 -6.11 15.37 4.17
N GLY A 120 -6.02 14.40 3.26
CA GLY A 120 -5.06 14.42 2.14
C GLY A 120 -3.89 13.45 2.24
N ASN A 121 -3.81 12.59 3.27
CA ASN A 121 -2.85 11.49 3.25
C ASN A 121 -3.56 10.14 3.25
N ALA A 122 -2.88 9.09 2.80
CA ALA A 122 -3.47 7.77 2.74
C ALA A 122 -3.89 7.23 4.13
N PRO A 123 -5.07 6.58 4.23
CA PRO A 123 -5.36 5.66 5.32
C PRO A 123 -4.32 4.54 5.29
N LYS A 124 -3.87 4.12 6.48
CA LYS A 124 -2.67 3.28 6.60
C LYS A 124 -2.71 2.32 7.78
N ILE A 125 -2.20 1.12 7.57
CA ILE A 125 -1.85 0.18 8.64
C ILE A 125 -0.35 -0.12 8.54
N GLU A 126 0.41 0.13 9.61
CA GLU A 126 1.87 0.02 9.59
C GLU A 126 2.41 -0.71 10.83
N ASN A 127 3.29 -1.68 10.59
CA ASN A 127 3.97 -2.41 11.64
C ASN A 127 5.40 -1.89 11.83
N ASN A 128 5.58 -0.99 12.79
CA ASN A 128 6.88 -0.49 13.23
C ASN A 128 7.48 -1.32 14.36
N SER A 129 6.82 -2.39 14.79
CA SER A 129 7.33 -3.38 15.75
C SER A 129 8.06 -4.51 15.04
N THR A 130 8.90 -5.25 15.76
CA THR A 130 9.51 -6.49 15.26
C THR A 130 8.60 -7.70 15.40
N SER A 131 7.46 -7.55 16.10
CA SER A 131 6.52 -8.62 16.39
C SER A 131 5.59 -8.86 15.19
N HIS A 132 5.16 -10.11 15.01
CA HIS A 132 4.15 -10.45 14.00
C HIS A 132 2.76 -9.98 14.47
N GLN A 133 2.12 -9.13 13.67
CA GLN A 133 0.79 -8.59 13.97
C GLN A 133 -0.29 -9.34 13.20
N THR A 134 -1.40 -9.66 13.87
CA THR A 134 -2.55 -10.32 13.26
C THR A 134 -3.76 -9.39 13.31
N ILE A 135 -4.38 -9.18 12.16
CA ILE A 135 -5.56 -8.32 11.98
C ILE A 135 -6.70 -9.21 11.47
N ASN A 136 -7.60 -9.59 12.37
CA ASN A 136 -8.80 -10.36 12.07
C ASN A 136 -10.06 -9.48 12.01
N ILE A 137 -9.93 -8.17 12.23
CA ILE A 137 -10.99 -7.22 11.92
C ILE A 137 -11.11 -7.09 10.40
N ALA A 138 -12.34 -7.16 9.87
CA ALA A 138 -12.58 -6.82 8.46
C ALA A 138 -12.39 -5.31 8.24
N ILE A 139 -11.55 -4.96 7.26
CA ILE A 139 -11.17 -3.57 6.99
C ILE A 139 -11.74 -3.15 5.64
N THR A 140 -12.41 -2.00 5.60
CA THR A 140 -12.68 -1.28 4.34
C THR A 140 -11.69 -0.12 4.20
N MET A 141 -10.84 -0.16 3.19
CA MET A 141 -9.96 0.94 2.80
C MET A 141 -10.73 1.90 1.90
N ASN A 142 -11.03 3.08 2.43
CA ASN A 142 -11.73 4.14 1.73
C ASN A 142 -10.89 5.42 1.79
N PRO A 143 -9.99 5.67 0.82
CA PRO A 143 -9.21 6.88 0.82
C PRO A 143 -10.04 8.15 0.63
N GLY A 144 -11.37 8.09 0.45
CA GLY A 144 -12.26 9.24 0.54
C GLY A 144 -11.85 10.39 -0.39
N PHE A 145 -11.68 11.58 0.21
CA PHE A 145 -11.17 12.78 -0.47
C PHE A 145 -9.63 12.83 -0.58
N GLY A 146 -8.97 11.78 -0.10
CA GLY A 146 -7.54 11.63 -0.05
C GLY A 146 -6.91 11.30 -1.40
N PRO A 147 -5.68 10.76 -1.39
CA PRO A 147 -4.88 10.68 -2.59
C PRO A 147 -5.27 9.53 -3.54
N GLY A 148 -6.43 8.88 -3.32
CA GLY A 148 -6.93 7.75 -4.11
C GLY A 148 -6.25 6.41 -3.81
N PHE A 149 -5.43 6.33 -2.76
CA PHE A 149 -4.75 5.11 -2.35
C PHE A 149 -4.74 4.93 -0.83
N SER A 150 -4.58 3.67 -0.40
CA SER A 150 -4.39 3.27 1.00
C SER A 150 -3.12 2.45 1.14
N GLU A 151 -2.58 2.34 2.35
CA GLU A 151 -1.29 1.70 2.61
C GLU A 151 -1.36 0.56 3.63
N ILE A 152 -0.58 -0.49 3.36
CA ILE A 152 -0.28 -1.57 4.32
C ILE A 152 1.23 -1.80 4.30
N ASN A 153 1.91 -1.52 5.41
CA ASN A 153 3.38 -1.46 5.44
C ASN A 153 3.97 -2.35 6.56
N PRO A 154 4.53 -3.54 6.24
CA PRO A 154 5.18 -4.42 7.22
C PRO A 154 6.60 -3.94 7.56
N VAL A 155 6.77 -2.71 8.06
CA VAL A 155 8.07 -2.01 8.10
C VAL A 155 9.15 -2.78 8.88
N GLN A 156 8.86 -3.24 10.10
CA GLN A 156 9.83 -3.96 10.95
C GLN A 156 9.44 -5.41 11.25
N GLY A 157 8.18 -5.77 11.05
CA GLY A 157 7.62 -7.08 11.38
C GLY A 157 6.54 -7.50 10.40
N ASP A 158 6.28 -8.80 10.37
CA ASP A 158 5.28 -9.39 9.47
C ASP A 158 3.85 -9.00 9.91
N MET A 159 2.91 -9.09 8.97
CA MET A 159 1.49 -8.87 9.21
C MET A 159 0.65 -9.96 8.57
N THR A 160 -0.40 -10.40 9.26
CA THR A 160 -1.43 -11.29 8.72
C THR A 160 -2.80 -10.63 8.79
N PHE A 161 -3.49 -10.59 7.66
CA PHE A 161 -4.90 -10.20 7.57
C PHE A 161 -5.75 -11.47 7.49
N GLY A 162 -6.40 -11.82 8.60
CA GLY A 162 -7.27 -12.98 8.73
C GLY A 162 -8.65 -12.78 8.09
N SER A 163 -9.13 -11.53 8.07
CA SER A 163 -10.44 -11.16 7.53
C SER A 163 -10.34 -10.43 6.18
N PRO A 164 -11.46 -10.35 5.42
CA PRO A 164 -11.48 -9.65 4.14
C PRO A 164 -11.01 -8.20 4.23
N LEU A 165 -10.32 -7.75 3.18
CA LEU A 165 -9.94 -6.37 2.95
C LEU A 165 -10.73 -5.84 1.75
N VAL A 166 -11.60 -4.86 1.98
CA VAL A 166 -12.41 -4.24 0.92
C VAL A 166 -11.75 -2.93 0.49
N LEU A 167 -11.47 -2.78 -0.79
CA LEU A 167 -10.98 -1.54 -1.39
C LEU A 167 -12.18 -0.80 -2.00
N GLN A 168 -12.48 0.39 -1.50
CA GLN A 168 -13.52 1.24 -2.10
C GLN A 168 -13.17 1.55 -3.56
N GLY A 169 -14.19 1.64 -4.44
CA GLY A 169 -14.00 1.66 -5.88
C GLY A 169 -12.91 2.61 -6.37
N GLY A 170 -12.01 2.11 -7.23
CA GLY A 170 -10.89 2.87 -7.79
C GLY A 170 -9.69 3.06 -6.85
N THR A 171 -9.74 2.55 -5.61
CA THR A 171 -8.63 2.65 -4.66
C THR A 171 -7.45 1.81 -5.12
N GLN A 172 -6.24 2.36 -5.03
CA GLN A 172 -5.03 1.55 -5.07
C GLN A 172 -4.60 1.17 -3.65
N LEU A 173 -4.46 -0.13 -3.37
CA LEU A 173 -3.73 -0.58 -2.20
C LEU A 173 -2.23 -0.55 -2.52
N ARG A 174 -1.46 0.19 -1.72
CA ARG A 174 0.00 0.25 -1.82
C ARG A 174 0.64 -0.46 -0.64
N ILE A 175 1.65 -1.25 -0.94
CA ILE A 175 2.42 -1.98 0.06
C ILE A 175 3.87 -1.48 -0.02
N PHE A 176 4.33 -0.88 1.08
CA PHE A 176 5.69 -0.38 1.24
C PHE A 176 6.44 -1.12 2.34
N GLY A 177 7.77 -0.98 2.33
CA GLY A 177 8.69 -1.69 3.21
C GLY A 177 9.85 -2.25 2.40
N ASP A 178 11.00 -1.59 2.44
CA ASP A 178 12.25 -2.10 1.84
C ASP A 178 12.99 -3.01 2.82
N ASN A 179 12.41 -4.17 3.13
CA ASN A 179 12.74 -4.88 4.38
C ASN A 179 12.62 -6.42 4.34
N GLY A 180 12.14 -7.01 3.23
CA GLY A 180 11.92 -8.45 3.09
C GLY A 180 10.82 -9.03 3.99
N LYS A 181 10.04 -8.19 4.69
CA LYS A 181 8.95 -8.61 5.58
C LYS A 181 7.72 -9.00 4.79
N THR A 182 6.85 -9.76 5.43
CA THR A 182 5.72 -10.41 4.76
C THR A 182 4.39 -9.83 5.22
N VAL A 183 3.52 -9.49 4.26
CA VAL A 183 2.08 -9.35 4.47
C VAL A 183 1.38 -10.57 3.92
N THR A 184 0.60 -11.26 4.76
CA THR A 184 -0.21 -12.41 4.35
C THR A 184 -1.69 -12.05 4.37
N PHE A 185 -2.37 -12.25 3.25
CA PHE A 185 -3.81 -12.08 3.11
C PHE A 185 -4.50 -13.45 3.10
N ASN A 186 -5.02 -13.85 4.26
CA ASN A 186 -5.87 -15.03 4.42
C ASN A 186 -7.33 -14.69 4.08
N GLY A 187 -7.75 -13.45 4.34
CA GLY A 187 -8.99 -12.89 3.82
C GLY A 187 -8.79 -12.31 2.41
N ALA A 188 -9.84 -12.36 1.59
CA ALA A 188 -9.79 -11.87 0.22
C ALA A 188 -9.68 -10.35 0.16
N ILE A 189 -8.82 -9.85 -0.72
CA ILE A 189 -8.84 -8.46 -1.17
C ILE A 189 -9.91 -8.33 -2.26
N SER A 190 -10.83 -7.38 -2.12
CA SER A 190 -11.92 -7.13 -3.07
C SER A 190 -12.01 -5.65 -3.44
N GLY A 191 -12.59 -5.32 -4.59
CA GLY A 191 -12.80 -3.92 -5.00
C GLY A 191 -13.03 -3.75 -6.50
N THR A 192 -13.99 -2.89 -6.87
CA THR A 192 -14.28 -2.60 -8.29
C THR A 192 -13.29 -1.58 -8.84
N SER A 193 -12.62 -1.89 -9.94
CA SER A 193 -11.57 -1.07 -10.55
C SER A 193 -10.39 -0.72 -9.62
N SER A 194 -10.33 -1.37 -8.45
CA SER A 194 -9.28 -1.17 -7.46
C SER A 194 -8.03 -1.96 -7.84
N THR A 195 -6.87 -1.36 -7.64
CA THR A 195 -5.56 -1.96 -8.00
C THR A 195 -4.77 -2.30 -6.74
N VAL A 196 -3.78 -3.18 -6.88
CA VAL A 196 -2.82 -3.47 -5.80
C VAL A 196 -1.41 -3.23 -6.31
N ALA A 197 -0.56 -2.59 -5.51
CA ALA A 197 0.82 -2.26 -5.85
C ALA A 197 1.79 -2.64 -4.73
N ILE A 198 2.81 -3.42 -5.07
CA ILE A 198 3.97 -3.71 -4.21
C ILE A 198 5.09 -2.77 -4.65
N ASN A 199 5.37 -1.76 -3.83
CA ASN A 199 6.21 -0.63 -4.23
C ASN A 199 7.66 -0.73 -3.74
N GLN A 200 7.94 -1.59 -2.76
CA GLN A 200 9.27 -1.80 -2.18
C GLN A 200 9.50 -3.30 -1.93
N ASN A 201 10.66 -3.65 -1.36
CA ASN A 201 11.12 -5.02 -1.18
C ASN A 201 10.39 -5.79 -0.06
N SER A 202 9.05 -5.74 -0.04
CA SER A 202 8.21 -6.57 0.83
C SER A 202 7.74 -7.82 0.09
N ASN A 203 7.41 -8.87 0.84
CA ASN A 203 6.73 -10.04 0.35
C ASN A 203 5.23 -9.92 0.59
N VAL A 204 4.41 -10.25 -0.40
CA VAL A 204 2.95 -10.26 -0.29
C VAL A 204 2.44 -11.64 -0.63
N VAL A 205 1.69 -12.25 0.28
CA VAL A 205 1.13 -13.59 0.10
C VAL A 205 -0.37 -13.49 -0.08
N TYR A 206 -0.85 -13.96 -1.23
CA TYR A 206 -2.25 -14.28 -1.44
C TYR A 206 -2.48 -15.74 -1.05
N ALA A 207 -3.15 -15.94 0.08
CA ALA A 207 -3.52 -17.27 0.60
C ALA A 207 -4.97 -17.66 0.27
N THR A 208 -5.72 -16.77 -0.40
CA THR A 208 -7.08 -17.02 -0.86
C THR A 208 -7.34 -16.33 -2.21
N ALA A 209 -8.52 -16.54 -2.78
CA ALA A 209 -8.94 -15.92 -4.03
C ALA A 209 -9.29 -14.45 -3.82
N ASN A 210 -8.51 -13.54 -4.42
CA ASN A 210 -8.78 -12.11 -4.44
C ASN A 210 -9.67 -11.76 -5.63
N THR A 211 -10.55 -10.77 -5.44
CA THR A 211 -11.61 -10.40 -6.38
C THR A 211 -11.58 -8.91 -6.75
N TYR A 212 -10.51 -8.19 -6.41
CA TYR A 212 -10.29 -6.87 -6.98
C TYR A 212 -10.10 -6.97 -8.51
N SER A 213 -10.63 -5.99 -9.24
CA SER A 213 -10.74 -6.06 -10.71
C SER A 213 -9.77 -5.15 -11.46
N GLY A 214 -9.03 -4.30 -10.76
CA GLY A 214 -7.91 -3.57 -11.35
C GLY A 214 -6.65 -4.42 -11.45
N GLU A 215 -5.65 -3.89 -12.13
CA GLU A 215 -4.36 -4.54 -12.31
C GLU A 215 -3.56 -4.67 -11.00
N THR A 216 -2.58 -5.57 -11.02
CA THR A 216 -1.61 -5.77 -9.94
C THR A 216 -0.24 -5.29 -10.39
N PHE A 217 0.37 -4.38 -9.63
CA PHE A 217 1.71 -3.86 -9.89
C PHE A 217 2.71 -4.49 -8.92
N VAL A 218 3.72 -5.17 -9.45
CA VAL A 218 4.86 -5.66 -8.68
C VAL A 218 6.05 -4.81 -9.10
N ASN A 219 6.15 -3.62 -8.52
CA ASN A 219 7.25 -2.68 -8.83
C ASN A 219 8.56 -3.18 -8.20
N ALA A 220 8.46 -3.71 -6.98
CA ALA A 220 9.57 -4.31 -6.24
C ALA A 220 9.08 -5.49 -5.38
N GLY A 221 10.01 -6.23 -4.77
CA GLY A 221 9.70 -7.30 -3.83
C GLY A 221 9.09 -8.54 -4.51
N GLU A 222 8.19 -9.23 -3.82
CA GLU A 222 7.62 -10.49 -4.30
C GLU A 222 6.12 -10.62 -4.03
N LEU A 223 5.34 -10.95 -5.08
CA LEU A 223 3.97 -11.45 -4.95
C LEU A 223 3.97 -12.98 -4.96
N ARG A 224 3.45 -13.61 -3.91
CA ARG A 224 3.37 -15.06 -3.73
C ARG A 224 1.93 -15.53 -3.76
N PHE A 225 1.66 -16.55 -4.56
CA PHE A 225 0.42 -17.32 -4.54
C PHE A 225 0.66 -18.61 -3.74
N ALA A 226 0.03 -18.67 -2.57
CA ALA A 226 -0.02 -19.88 -1.74
C ALA A 226 -1.22 -20.75 -2.14
N SER A 227 -1.43 -21.87 -1.45
CA SER A 227 -2.57 -22.77 -1.68
C SER A 227 -3.90 -22.00 -1.73
N GLY A 228 -4.63 -22.09 -2.85
CA GLY A 228 -5.92 -21.39 -3.02
C GLY A 228 -5.80 -19.88 -3.31
N GLY A 229 -4.58 -19.34 -3.32
CA GLY A 229 -4.27 -17.97 -3.69
C GLY A 229 -4.55 -17.71 -5.18
N SER A 230 -5.31 -16.67 -5.48
CA SER A 230 -5.48 -16.19 -6.85
C SER A 230 -5.84 -14.71 -6.89
N ALA A 231 -5.79 -14.10 -8.08
CA ALA A 231 -6.30 -12.76 -8.34
C ALA A 231 -7.03 -12.73 -9.69
N ALA A 232 -7.92 -13.70 -9.94
CA ALA A 232 -8.45 -14.00 -11.28
C ALA A 232 -9.18 -12.83 -11.97
N SER A 233 -9.69 -11.87 -11.19
CA SER A 233 -10.35 -10.67 -11.72
C SER A 233 -9.39 -9.57 -12.17
N SER A 234 -8.10 -9.67 -11.85
CA SER A 234 -7.06 -8.75 -12.35
C SER A 234 -6.65 -9.16 -13.76
N SER A 235 -6.77 -8.28 -14.75
CA SER A 235 -6.42 -8.62 -16.14
C SER A 235 -4.92 -8.79 -16.36
N PHE A 236 -4.11 -8.01 -15.63
CA PHE A 236 -2.66 -7.94 -15.81
C PHE A 236 -1.91 -7.87 -14.49
N PHE A 237 -0.80 -8.59 -14.46
CA PHE A 237 0.31 -8.36 -13.54
C PHE A 237 1.38 -7.54 -14.26
N ARG A 238 1.61 -6.32 -13.78
CA ARG A 238 2.65 -5.39 -14.24
C ARG A 238 3.92 -5.67 -13.45
N LEU A 239 4.86 -6.40 -14.05
CA LEU A 239 6.05 -6.91 -13.37
C LEU A 239 7.27 -6.02 -13.63
N GLY A 240 7.91 -5.55 -12.56
CA GLY A 240 9.08 -4.66 -12.56
C GLY A 240 8.70 -3.19 -12.61
N ASP A 241 9.45 -2.33 -11.92
CA ASP A 241 9.25 -0.87 -11.93
C ASP A 241 9.66 -0.23 -13.28
N THR A 242 9.23 1.01 -13.51
CA THR A 242 9.52 1.81 -14.72
C THR A 242 10.78 2.67 -14.60
N SER A 243 11.50 2.57 -13.48
CA SER A 243 12.79 3.23 -13.27
C SER A 243 13.60 2.51 -12.19
N GLY A 244 14.85 2.94 -11.96
CA GLY A 244 15.67 2.41 -10.87
C GLY A 244 16.20 1.00 -11.13
N SER A 245 16.44 0.25 -10.05
CA SER A 245 17.09 -1.06 -10.09
C SER A 245 16.43 -2.11 -9.18
N ALA A 246 15.21 -1.84 -8.72
CA ALA A 246 14.51 -2.74 -7.82
C ALA A 246 14.14 -4.05 -8.54
N THR A 247 14.41 -5.18 -7.88
CA THR A 247 13.99 -6.50 -8.35
C THR A 247 12.52 -6.73 -8.03
N ALA A 248 11.84 -7.49 -8.90
CA ALA A 248 10.43 -7.78 -8.76
C ALA A 248 10.14 -9.24 -9.12
N SER A 249 9.35 -9.92 -8.30
CA SER A 249 9.09 -11.36 -8.47
C SER A 249 7.62 -11.72 -8.31
N ILE A 250 7.15 -12.68 -9.10
CA ILE A 250 5.89 -13.38 -8.92
C ILE A 250 6.22 -14.86 -8.69
N ALA A 251 5.66 -15.45 -7.64
CA ALA A 251 5.96 -16.82 -7.23
C ALA A 251 4.71 -17.65 -6.97
N MET A 252 4.72 -18.89 -7.46
CA MET A 252 3.78 -19.95 -7.05
C MET A 252 4.46 -20.82 -5.99
N THR A 253 3.93 -20.83 -4.76
CA THR A 253 4.64 -21.42 -3.60
C THR A 253 3.99 -22.68 -3.00
N HIS A 254 2.85 -23.15 -3.53
CA HIS A 254 2.24 -24.40 -3.06
C HIS A 254 3.15 -25.61 -3.32
N ALA A 255 3.60 -26.25 -2.25
CA ALA A 255 4.65 -27.27 -2.30
C ALA A 255 4.26 -28.49 -3.14
N ALA A 256 3.01 -28.94 -3.11
CA ALA A 256 2.55 -30.13 -3.82
C ALA A 256 2.27 -29.91 -5.32
N GLY A 257 2.41 -28.68 -5.82
CA GLY A 257 1.98 -28.30 -7.17
C GLY A 257 0.47 -28.05 -7.30
N GLY A 258 -0.07 -28.09 -8.51
CA GLY A 258 -1.49 -27.95 -8.80
C GLY A 258 -1.99 -26.50 -8.85
N GLN A 259 -1.13 -25.50 -8.60
CA GLN A 259 -1.55 -24.11 -8.76
C GLN A 259 -1.61 -23.73 -10.23
N THR A 260 -2.65 -22.99 -10.60
CA THR A 260 -2.77 -22.37 -11.92
C THR A 260 -2.99 -20.87 -11.77
N ILE A 261 -2.14 -20.08 -12.41
CA ILE A 261 -2.30 -18.63 -12.53
C ILE A 261 -2.63 -18.29 -13.98
N THR A 262 -3.71 -17.54 -14.19
CA THR A 262 -4.28 -17.25 -15.53
C THR A 262 -4.10 -15.79 -15.95
N ASN A 263 -3.69 -14.92 -15.02
CA ASN A 263 -3.49 -13.49 -15.27
C ASN A 263 -2.39 -13.29 -16.29
N ASN A 264 -2.55 -12.36 -17.24
CA ASN A 264 -1.47 -11.99 -18.15
C ASN A 264 -0.33 -11.29 -17.39
N ILE A 265 0.91 -11.46 -17.83
CA ILE A 265 2.05 -10.68 -17.34
C ILE A 265 2.49 -9.72 -18.44
N ASN A 266 2.70 -8.48 -18.04
CA ASN A 266 3.51 -7.54 -18.79
C ASN A 266 4.80 -7.26 -18.01
N VAL A 267 5.93 -7.69 -18.56
CA VAL A 267 7.26 -7.45 -18.00
C VAL A 267 7.72 -6.08 -18.47
N ARG A 268 7.74 -5.10 -17.56
CA ARG A 268 7.91 -3.70 -17.90
C ARG A 268 9.38 -3.29 -18.08
N ALA A 269 9.60 -2.44 -19.07
CA ALA A 269 10.84 -1.69 -19.25
C ALA A 269 11.02 -0.61 -18.18
N GLY A 270 12.26 -0.11 -18.05
CA GLY A 270 12.58 1.07 -17.24
C GLY A 270 13.47 0.77 -16.03
N SER A 271 13.13 -0.21 -15.19
CA SER A 271 14.03 -0.70 -14.14
C SER A 271 15.09 -1.64 -14.69
N SER A 272 16.33 -1.53 -14.20
CA SER A 272 17.42 -2.50 -14.44
C SER A 272 17.37 -3.72 -13.52
N GLY A 273 16.47 -3.73 -12.53
CA GLY A 273 16.31 -4.85 -11.61
C GLY A 273 15.77 -6.10 -12.30
N ILE A 274 16.15 -7.26 -11.79
CA ILE A 274 15.73 -8.56 -12.33
C ILE A 274 14.23 -8.75 -12.10
N LYS A 275 13.51 -9.09 -13.17
CA LYS A 275 12.11 -9.50 -13.13
C LYS A 275 12.01 -11.01 -13.18
N THR A 276 11.30 -11.60 -12.23
CA THR A 276 11.26 -13.06 -12.07
C THR A 276 9.83 -13.58 -12.02
N LEU A 277 9.55 -14.63 -12.81
CA LEU A 277 8.44 -15.54 -12.58
C LEU A 277 9.04 -16.85 -12.03
N ARG A 278 8.58 -17.34 -10.88
CA ARG A 278 9.13 -18.56 -10.31
C ARG A 278 8.12 -19.50 -9.70
N SER A 279 8.55 -20.75 -9.54
CA SER A 279 7.77 -21.79 -8.88
C SER A 279 8.61 -22.59 -7.89
N GLY A 280 8.10 -22.67 -6.65
CA GLY A 280 8.74 -23.33 -5.51
C GLY A 280 8.17 -24.70 -5.14
N ASN A 281 7.28 -25.27 -5.95
CA ASN A 281 6.70 -26.59 -5.66
C ASN A 281 7.80 -27.68 -5.63
N THR A 282 7.80 -28.53 -4.61
CA THR A 282 8.76 -29.63 -4.45
C THR A 282 8.31 -30.91 -5.13
N ALA A 283 7.04 -30.99 -5.52
CA ALA A 283 6.44 -32.06 -6.32
C ALA A 283 5.35 -31.49 -7.24
N GLY A 284 4.83 -32.32 -8.15
CA GLY A 284 3.71 -31.97 -9.01
C GLY A 284 4.02 -30.84 -10.01
N THR A 285 2.98 -30.24 -10.58
CA THR A 285 3.10 -29.22 -11.63
C THR A 285 2.41 -27.93 -11.19
N ASN A 286 3.12 -26.82 -11.18
CA ASN A 286 2.48 -25.51 -11.19
C ASN A 286 2.40 -24.99 -12.63
N THR A 287 1.30 -24.34 -12.96
CA THR A 287 1.00 -23.86 -14.31
C THR A 287 0.81 -22.35 -14.31
N TYR A 288 1.58 -21.67 -15.15
CA TYR A 288 1.30 -20.31 -15.54
C TYR A 288 0.68 -20.34 -16.95
N SER A 289 -0.58 -19.93 -17.04
CA SER A 289 -1.42 -20.03 -18.26
C SER A 289 -1.86 -18.67 -18.82
N GLY A 290 -1.46 -17.57 -18.18
CA GLY A 290 -1.60 -16.24 -18.75
C GLY A 290 -0.60 -15.99 -19.88
N ASN A 291 -0.92 -15.04 -20.77
CA ASN A 291 0.01 -14.60 -21.80
C ASN A 291 1.16 -13.80 -21.18
N ILE A 292 2.34 -13.85 -21.79
CA ILE A 292 3.52 -13.10 -21.35
C ILE A 292 3.92 -12.11 -22.45
N PHE A 293 3.98 -10.83 -22.08
CA PHE A 293 4.42 -9.74 -22.95
C PHE A 293 5.68 -9.09 -22.39
N MET A 294 6.79 -9.19 -23.12
CA MET A 294 8.12 -8.78 -22.64
C MET A 294 8.55 -7.44 -23.23
N ASP A 295 8.45 -6.36 -22.44
CA ASP A 295 9.11 -5.08 -22.71
C ASP A 295 10.50 -4.99 -22.04
N ALA A 296 10.85 -5.98 -21.23
CA ALA A 296 12.16 -6.19 -20.62
C ALA A 296 12.47 -7.69 -20.48
N ASP A 297 13.73 -8.02 -20.20
CA ASP A 297 14.17 -9.38 -19.89
C ASP A 297 13.38 -10.00 -18.71
N LEU A 298 13.12 -11.29 -18.82
CA LEU A 298 12.41 -12.09 -17.81
C LEU A 298 13.25 -13.30 -17.40
N ARG A 299 13.43 -13.48 -16.10
CA ARG A 299 13.93 -14.73 -15.53
C ARG A 299 12.76 -15.63 -15.17
N VAL A 300 12.74 -16.86 -15.67
CA VAL A 300 11.79 -17.89 -15.26
C VAL A 300 12.54 -18.96 -14.47
N SER A 301 12.13 -19.20 -13.22
CA SER A 301 12.84 -20.13 -12.32
C SER A 301 11.97 -21.24 -11.80
N LYS A 302 12.48 -22.48 -11.87
CA LYS A 302 11.93 -23.62 -11.15
C LYS A 302 12.87 -24.01 -10.01
N ASP A 303 12.54 -23.58 -8.80
CA ASP A 303 13.53 -23.53 -7.71
C ASP A 303 13.87 -24.90 -7.12
N SER A 304 12.95 -25.86 -7.21
CA SER A 304 13.10 -27.21 -6.64
C SER A 304 13.07 -28.30 -7.71
N ALA A 305 14.03 -29.23 -7.65
CA ALA A 305 14.25 -30.30 -8.62
C ALA A 305 13.08 -31.29 -8.77
N GLY A 306 12.29 -31.50 -7.71
CA GLY A 306 11.20 -32.48 -7.72
C GLY A 306 9.89 -32.01 -8.36
N GLY A 307 9.79 -30.74 -8.79
CA GLY A 307 8.58 -30.20 -9.38
C GLY A 307 8.74 -29.80 -10.84
N LEU A 308 7.62 -29.51 -11.49
CA LEU A 308 7.53 -28.92 -12.82
C LEU A 308 6.88 -27.53 -12.75
N LEU A 309 7.37 -26.59 -13.58
CA LEU A 309 6.68 -25.35 -13.94
C LEU A 309 6.31 -25.43 -15.42
N VAL A 310 5.02 -25.29 -15.75
CA VAL A 310 4.55 -25.20 -17.13
C VAL A 310 4.14 -23.77 -17.44
N LEU A 311 4.72 -23.19 -18.50
CA LEU A 311 4.21 -22.00 -19.17
C LEU A 311 3.31 -22.46 -20.32
N SER A 312 2.05 -22.03 -20.32
CA SER A 312 1.00 -22.50 -21.24
C SER A 312 0.07 -21.38 -21.73
N GLY A 313 0.52 -20.12 -21.63
CA GLY A 313 -0.18 -19.01 -22.24
C GLY A 313 -0.30 -19.18 -23.75
N ALA A 314 -1.37 -18.66 -24.34
CA ALA A 314 -1.57 -18.71 -25.78
C ALA A 314 -0.49 -17.92 -26.54
N VAL A 315 -0.02 -16.82 -25.95
CA VAL A 315 0.97 -15.91 -26.51
C VAL A 315 2.18 -15.77 -25.59
N LEU A 316 3.36 -15.92 -26.18
CA LEU A 316 4.65 -15.52 -25.61
C LEU A 316 5.30 -14.46 -26.50
N ASP A 317 5.02 -13.19 -26.22
CA ASP A 317 5.54 -12.05 -26.98
C ASP A 317 6.91 -11.62 -26.41
N LEU A 318 7.99 -12.21 -26.95
CA LEU A 318 9.38 -11.94 -26.53
C LEU A 318 9.90 -10.56 -26.99
N LYS A 319 9.33 -9.99 -28.06
CA LYS A 319 9.88 -8.81 -28.75
C LYS A 319 11.38 -8.96 -29.02
N ASN A 320 12.19 -7.97 -28.62
CA ASN A 320 13.65 -7.99 -28.68
C ASN A 320 14.30 -8.27 -27.30
N GLN A 321 13.60 -8.97 -26.43
CA GLN A 321 14.02 -9.26 -25.04
C GLN A 321 14.47 -10.72 -24.88
N THR A 322 15.10 -11.01 -23.74
CA THR A 322 15.57 -12.35 -23.38
C THR A 322 14.73 -12.97 -22.28
N MET A 323 14.20 -14.17 -22.52
CA MET A 323 13.69 -15.04 -21.47
C MET A 323 14.79 -16.00 -21.02
N THR A 324 15.23 -15.89 -19.77
CA THR A 324 16.21 -16.81 -19.17
C THR A 324 15.50 -17.86 -18.34
N LEU A 325 15.61 -19.13 -18.73
CA LEU A 325 15.12 -20.27 -17.95
C LEU A 325 16.20 -20.77 -17.00
N THR A 326 15.85 -21.07 -15.75
CA THR A 326 16.82 -21.43 -14.70
C THR A 326 16.17 -22.24 -13.57
N GLY A 327 16.97 -22.58 -12.55
CA GLY A 327 16.53 -23.36 -11.40
C GLY A 327 16.97 -24.81 -11.48
N SER A 328 16.60 -25.59 -10.47
CA SER A 328 17.01 -26.99 -10.33
C SER A 328 15.99 -27.99 -10.88
N GLY A 329 14.74 -27.55 -11.11
CA GLY A 329 13.68 -28.38 -11.68
C GLY A 329 13.35 -28.04 -13.13
N ASP A 330 12.37 -28.76 -13.66
CA ASP A 330 11.98 -28.66 -15.06
C ASP A 330 11.08 -27.45 -15.33
N ILE A 331 11.30 -26.82 -16.49
CA ILE A 331 10.44 -25.78 -17.05
C ILE A 331 9.95 -26.25 -18.41
N GLY A 332 8.65 -26.51 -18.52
CA GLY A 332 7.98 -26.74 -19.80
C GLY A 332 7.47 -25.41 -20.36
N VAL A 333 7.80 -25.12 -21.63
CA VAL A 333 7.27 -23.94 -22.34
C VAL A 333 6.41 -24.40 -23.49
N SER A 334 5.17 -23.92 -23.52
CA SER A 334 4.19 -24.15 -24.57
C SER A 334 3.46 -22.84 -24.88
N GLY A 335 3.13 -22.60 -26.15
CA GLY A 335 2.51 -21.37 -26.62
C GLY A 335 2.99 -20.99 -28.02
N THR A 336 2.28 -20.06 -28.67
CA THR A 336 2.74 -19.44 -29.92
C THR A 336 3.64 -18.25 -29.60
N LEU A 337 4.82 -18.21 -30.24
CA LEU A 337 5.74 -17.07 -30.24
C LEU A 337 5.27 -15.99 -31.21
#